data_AF-A0AA39ITA2-F1
#
_entry.id   AF-A0AA39ITA2-F1
#
_cell.length_a   1.000
_cell.length_b   1.000
_cell.length_c   1.000
_cell.angle_alpha   90.00
_cell.angle_beta   90.00
_cell.angle_gamma   90.00
#
_symmetry.space_group_name_H-M   'P 1'
#
loop_
_entity.id
_entity.type
_entity.pdbx_description
1 polymer ?
#
loop_
_entity_poly.entity_id
_entity_poly.type
_entity_poly.pdbx_seq_one_letter_code
_entity_poly.pdbx_strand_id
1 'polypeptide(L)'
;MSRLSLLTLGLLSVLPLAVCGNIFYSDGVRQCFPHGFQVSERPLTCEKADWFRYYTCGETGCDYHLQPWVFAVVSFIVISFLCSLVCSLLRCICCVNDRR
;
A
#
# COMPACT_ATOMS: atom_id res chain seq x y z
N MET A 1 -9.16 -11.88 26.46
CA MET A 1 -9.84 -11.20 25.34
C MET A 1 -9.77 -12.11 24.12
N SER A 2 -10.91 -12.53 23.57
CA SER A 2 -10.95 -13.53 22.49
C SER A 2 -10.22 -13.04 21.24
N ARG A 3 -9.36 -13.87 20.64
CA ARG A 3 -8.58 -13.54 19.42
C ARG A 3 -9.48 -13.10 18.25
N LEU A 4 -10.74 -13.54 18.25
CA LEU A 4 -11.76 -13.08 17.32
C LEU A 4 -11.98 -11.56 17.43
N SER A 5 -11.94 -10.99 18.62
CA SER A 5 -12.29 -9.59 18.88
C SER A 5 -11.28 -8.59 18.33
N LEU A 6 -10.00 -8.95 18.28
CA LEU A 6 -8.94 -8.09 17.74
C LEU A 6 -8.90 -8.12 16.21
N LEU A 7 -9.12 -9.30 15.62
CA LEU A 7 -9.26 -9.46 14.17
C LEU A 7 -10.52 -8.78 13.65
N THR A 8 -11.64 -8.86 14.38
CA THR A 8 -12.86 -8.14 14.01
C THR A 8 -12.69 -6.64 14.15
N LEU A 9 -12.06 -6.14 15.22
CA LEU A 9 -11.75 -4.71 15.37
C LEU A 9 -10.80 -4.19 14.27
N GLY A 10 -9.81 -4.99 13.87
CA GLY A 10 -8.92 -4.67 12.74
C GLY A 10 -9.63 -4.69 11.38
N LEU A 11 -10.53 -5.64 11.14
CA LEU A 11 -11.34 -5.66 9.91
C LEU A 11 -12.35 -4.50 9.88
N LEU A 12 -12.98 -4.19 11.01
CA LEU A 12 -13.97 -3.11 11.15
C LEU A 12 -13.35 -1.71 11.04
N SER A 13 -12.05 -1.54 11.33
CA SER A 13 -11.34 -0.27 11.12
C SER A 13 -10.81 -0.12 9.69
N VAL A 14 -10.52 -1.22 9.00
CA VAL A 14 -10.06 -1.23 7.61
C VAL A 14 -11.22 -1.12 6.61
N LEU A 15 -12.42 -1.64 6.94
CA LEU A 15 -13.62 -1.50 6.10
C LEU A 15 -13.94 -0.03 5.74
N PRO A 16 -13.97 0.92 6.70
CA PRO A 16 -14.19 2.34 6.41
C PRO A 16 -13.12 2.95 5.49
N LEU A 17 -11.86 2.51 5.61
CA LEU A 17 -10.75 2.96 4.75
C LEU A 17 -10.86 2.40 3.32
N ALA A 18 -11.50 1.24 3.15
CA ALA A 18 -11.74 0.63 1.85
C ALA A 18 -13.01 1.16 1.16
N VAL A 19 -14.01 1.62 1.93
CA VAL A 19 -15.31 2.12 1.43
C VAL A 19 -15.29 3.63 1.16
N CYS A 20 -14.49 4.40 1.89
CA CYS A 20 -14.21 5.79 1.53
C CYS A 20 -13.27 5.80 0.33
N GLY A 21 -13.81 6.09 -0.85
CA GLY A 21 -13.17 5.83 -2.14
C GLY A 21 -11.69 6.22 -2.25
N ASN A 22 -10.93 5.36 -2.94
CA ASN A 22 -9.69 5.66 -3.66
C ASN A 22 -8.65 6.54 -2.93
N ILE A 23 -8.59 6.52 -1.58
CA ILE A 23 -7.64 7.32 -0.79
C ILE A 23 -6.19 7.03 -1.19
N PHE A 24 -5.95 5.81 -1.67
CA PHE A 24 -4.64 5.32 -2.12
C PHE A 24 -4.55 5.10 -3.64
N TYR A 25 -5.49 5.64 -4.41
CA TYR A 25 -5.43 5.62 -5.87
C TYR A 25 -4.92 6.96 -6.37
N SER A 26 -3.92 6.92 -7.24
CA SER A 26 -3.31 8.07 -7.88
C SER A 26 -3.56 8.02 -9.39
N ASP A 27 -4.15 9.07 -9.94
CA ASP A 27 -4.36 9.19 -11.39
C ASP A 27 -3.09 9.57 -12.18
N GLY A 28 -2.01 9.93 -11.48
CA GLY A 28 -0.76 10.39 -12.08
C GLY A 28 -0.90 11.72 -12.86
N VAL A 29 0.19 12.16 -13.49
CA VAL A 29 0.27 13.45 -14.20
C VAL A 29 0.19 13.27 -15.72
N ARG A 30 -0.99 13.48 -16.32
CA ARG A 30 -1.28 13.20 -17.76
C ARG A 30 -0.37 13.87 -18.79
N GLN A 31 0.24 15.00 -18.43
CA GLN A 31 1.08 15.78 -19.32
C GLN A 31 2.34 16.19 -18.58
N CYS A 32 3.50 15.79 -19.12
CA CYS A 32 4.78 16.19 -18.60
C CYS A 32 5.45 17.21 -19.52
N PHE A 33 5.93 18.29 -18.92
CA PHE A 33 6.83 19.23 -19.58
C PHE A 33 8.25 18.89 -19.14
N PRO A 34 9.18 18.61 -20.06
CA PRO A 34 10.56 18.34 -19.68
C PRO A 34 11.14 19.58 -19.02
N HIS A 35 11.50 19.47 -17.74
CA HIS A 35 12.29 20.48 -17.04
C HIS A 35 13.76 20.23 -17.31
N GLY A 36 14.26 20.82 -18.39
CA GLY A 36 15.66 20.79 -18.80
C GLY A 36 15.90 21.76 -19.95
N PHE A 37 17.15 22.20 -20.13
CA PHE A 37 17.60 23.21 -21.10
C PHE A 37 17.22 22.91 -22.58
N GLN A 38 16.66 21.73 -22.86
CA GLN A 38 15.97 21.42 -24.10
C GLN A 38 14.46 21.48 -23.87
N VAL A 39 13.89 22.68 -24.06
CA VAL A 39 12.45 22.89 -24.16
C VAL A 39 11.97 22.12 -25.38
N SER A 40 11.55 20.87 -25.19
CA SER A 40 10.82 20.14 -26.23
C SER A 40 9.47 20.82 -26.35
N GLU A 41 9.18 21.43 -27.50
CA GLU A 41 7.94 22.18 -27.78
C GLU A 41 6.67 21.31 -27.72
N ARG A 42 6.81 20.00 -27.51
CA ARG A 42 5.68 19.06 -27.44
C ARG A 42 5.55 18.48 -26.02
N PRO A 43 4.34 18.52 -25.43
CA PRO A 43 4.09 17.85 -24.17
C PRO A 43 4.37 16.36 -24.34
N LEU A 44 5.14 15.77 -23.42
CA LEU A 44 5.29 14.32 -23.37
C LEU A 44 3.97 13.78 -22.82
N THR A 45 3.20 13.10 -23.67
CA THR A 45 1.99 12.41 -23.27
C THR A 45 2.39 11.10 -22.62
N CYS A 46 2.26 11.03 -21.31
CA CYS A 46 2.42 9.78 -20.57
C CYS A 46 1.15 8.95 -20.67
N GLU A 47 1.30 7.63 -20.56
CA GLU A 47 0.17 6.71 -20.57
C GLU A 47 -0.78 7.00 -19.40
N LYS A 48 -2.08 6.77 -19.59
CA LYS A 48 -3.07 6.99 -18.53
C LYS A 48 -2.82 6.00 -17.38
N ALA A 49 -3.05 6.44 -16.15
CA ALA A 49 -2.97 5.58 -14.98
C ALA A 49 -3.94 4.42 -15.12
N ASP A 50 -3.49 3.25 -14.68
CA ASP A 50 -4.30 2.05 -14.57
C ASP A 50 -4.51 1.71 -13.10
N TRP A 51 -5.22 0.61 -12.86
CA TRP A 51 -5.54 0.18 -11.50
C TRP A 51 -4.31 -0.20 -10.66
N PHE A 52 -3.17 -0.52 -11.28
CA PHE A 52 -1.96 -1.00 -10.61
C PHE A 52 -0.79 -0.03 -10.66
N ARG A 53 -0.82 0.92 -11.59
CA ARG A 53 0.27 1.82 -11.90
C ARG A 53 -0.22 3.25 -12.06
N TYR A 54 0.61 4.16 -11.56
CA TYR A 54 0.50 5.59 -11.82
C TYR A 54 1.86 6.11 -12.28
N TYR A 55 1.90 7.36 -12.70
CA TYR A 55 3.08 7.95 -13.32
C TYR A 55 3.27 9.39 -12.87
N THR A 56 4.53 9.80 -12.83
CA THR A 56 4.97 11.16 -12.48
C THR A 56 5.94 11.68 -13.53
N CYS A 57 6.17 12.99 -13.53
CA CYS A 57 7.13 13.60 -14.44
C CYS A 57 8.52 13.61 -13.79
N GLY A 58 9.46 12.91 -14.43
CA GLY A 58 10.89 12.94 -14.10
C GLY A 58 11.65 13.94 -14.97
N GLU A 59 12.97 14.02 -14.76
CA GLU A 59 13.86 14.93 -15.51
C GLU A 59 13.97 14.59 -17.00
N THR A 60 13.84 13.30 -17.35
CA THR A 60 14.03 12.81 -18.72
C THR A 60 12.77 12.21 -19.35
N GLY A 61 11.66 12.11 -18.62
CA GLY A 61 10.43 11.49 -19.12
C GLY A 61 9.40 11.13 -18.05
N CYS A 62 8.55 10.14 -18.35
CA CYS A 62 7.54 9.63 -17.44
C CYS A 62 8.15 8.56 -16.51
N ASP A 63 8.07 8.77 -15.21
CA ASP A 63 8.46 7.79 -14.20
C ASP A 63 7.25 6.95 -13.79
N TYR A 64 7.41 5.62 -13.85
CA TYR A 64 6.33 4.67 -13.59
C TYR A 64 6.41 4.12 -12.16
N HIS A 65 5.28 4.16 -11.47
CA HIS A 65 5.15 3.74 -10.08
C HIS A 65 3.98 2.80 -9.87
N LEU A 66 4.05 1.97 -8.83
CA LEU A 66 2.96 1.12 -8.38
C LEU A 66 1.96 1.90 -7.55
N GLN A 67 0.67 1.61 -7.71
CA GLN A 67 -0.39 2.30 -6.98
C GLN A 67 -0.20 2.17 -5.46
N PRO A 68 -0.36 3.27 -4.70
CA PRO A 68 -0.13 3.28 -3.25
C PRO A 68 -0.96 2.22 -2.49
N TRP A 69 -2.16 1.88 -2.99
CA TRP A 69 -3.01 0.87 -2.36
C TRP A 69 -2.37 -0.52 -2.38
N VAL A 70 -1.55 -0.83 -3.39
CA VAL A 70 -0.84 -2.11 -3.48
C VAL A 70 0.13 -2.25 -2.32
N PHE A 71 0.88 -1.18 -2.02
CA PHE A 71 1.78 -1.15 -0.86
C PHE A 71 1.02 -1.30 0.46
N ALA A 72 -0.14 -0.64 0.59
CA ALA A 72 -0.99 -0.75 1.78
C ALA A 72 -1.48 -2.20 2.01
N VAL A 73 -1.95 -2.88 0.95
CA VAL A 73 -2.41 -4.28 1.02
C VAL A 73 -1.28 -5.21 1.42
N VAL A 74 -0.11 -5.10 0.78
CA VAL A 74 1.05 -5.93 1.11
C VAL A 74 1.49 -5.71 2.56
N SER A 75 1.57 -4.46 3.00
CA SER A 75 1.93 -4.11 4.38
C SER A 75 0.95 -4.71 5.39
N PHE A 76 -0.35 -4.65 5.10
CA PHE A 76 -1.38 -5.23 5.95
C PHE A 76 -1.23 -6.75 6.09
N ILE A 77 -0.96 -7.46 4.99
CA ILE A 77 -0.72 -8.91 4.99
C ILE A 77 0.50 -9.25 5.87
N VAL A 78 1.61 -8.53 5.67
CA VAL A 78 2.85 -8.76 6.44
C VAL A 78 2.63 -8.51 7.94
N ILE A 79 1.98 -7.40 8.31
CA ILE A 79 1.69 -7.07 9.71
C ILE A 79 0.79 -8.15 10.33
N SER A 80 -0.26 -8.57 9.64
CA SER A 80 -1.18 -9.62 10.10
C SER A 80 -0.44 -10.95 10.36
N PHE A 81 0.46 -11.32 9.45
CA PHE A 81 1.29 -12.51 9.59
C PHE A 81 2.23 -12.40 10.81
N LEU A 82 2.93 -11.27 10.96
CA LEU A 82 3.83 -11.05 12.10
C LEU A 82 3.08 -11.06 13.43
N CYS A 83 1.92 -10.41 13.51
CA CYS A 83 1.06 -10.45 14.70
C CYS A 83 0.65 -11.89 15.03
N SER A 84 0.30 -12.68 14.02
CA SER A 84 -0.06 -14.09 14.18
C SER A 84 1.11 -14.94 14.70
N LEU A 85 2.32 -14.72 14.19
CA LEU A 85 3.54 -15.36 14.68
C LEU A 85 3.83 -15.01 16.14
N VAL A 86 3.81 -13.73 16.50
CA VAL A 86 4.04 -13.27 17.88
C VAL A 86 3.02 -13.90 18.82
N CYS A 87 1.74 -13.91 18.43
CA CYS A 87 0.67 -14.54 19.20
C CYS A 87 0.87 -16.05 19.36
N SER A 88 1.43 -16.73 18.36
CA SER A 88 1.75 -18.16 18.43
C SER A 88 2.93 -18.43 19.37
N LEU A 89 3.99 -17.63 19.27
CA LEU A 89 5.18 -17.72 20.11
C LEU A 89 4.87 -17.48 21.59
N LEU A 90 4.08 -16.45 21.90
CA LEU A 90 3.65 -16.19 23.27
C LEU A 90 2.87 -17.38 23.86
N ARG A 91 1.97 -17.98 23.09
CA ARG A 91 1.27 -19.21 23.54
C ARG A 91 2.24 -20.35 23.77
N CYS A 92 3.20 -20.57 22.88
CA CYS A 92 4.19 -21.62 23.02
C CYS A 92 5.01 -21.45 24.31
N ILE A 93 5.51 -20.25 24.58
CA ILE A 93 6.27 -19.93 25.79
C ILE A 93 5.41 -20.12 27.04
N CYS A 94 4.16 -19.63 27.05
CA CYS A 94 3.26 -19.81 28.17
C CYS A 94 2.94 -21.29 28.43
N CYS A 95 2.69 -22.09 27.39
CA CYS A 95 2.43 -23.52 27.52
C CYS A 95 3.66 -24.31 28.01
N VAL A 96 4.87 -23.89 27.65
CA VAL A 96 6.12 -24.51 28.14
C VAL A 96 6.38 -24.13 29.60
N ASN A 97 6.11 -22.87 29.98
CA ASN A 97 6.33 -22.40 31.34
C ASN A 97 5.33 -23.00 32.35
N ASP A 98 4.10 -23.28 31.92
CA ASP A 98 3.07 -23.92 32.76
C ASP A 98 3.30 -25.43 32.96
N ARG A 99 4.13 -26.06 32.12
CA ARG A 99 4.53 -27.47 32.24
C ARG A 99 5.77 -27.71 33.11
N ARG A 100 6.40 -26.66 33.62
CA ARG A 100 7.66 -26.71 34.39
C ARG A 100 7.41 -26.43 35.86
#